data_AF-A0A5B6VG59-F1
#
_entry.id   AF-A0A5B6VG59-F1
#
_cell.length_a   1.000
_cell.length_b   1.000
_cell.length_c   1.000
_cell.angle_alpha   90.00
_cell.angle_beta   90.00
_cell.angle_gamma   90.00
#
_symmetry.space_group_name_H-M   'P 1'
#
loop_
_entity.id
_entity.type
_entity.pdbx_description
1 polymer ?
#
loop_
_entity_poly.entity_id
_entity_poly.type
_entity_poly.pdbx_seq_one_letter_code
_entity_poly.pdbx_strand_id
1 'polypeptide(L)'
;MTKTMFLPLLLLLLSAAAASTSVSTECTVSTMDDYPVPVRREVYGDGRIFDISHRYTMDMPSWERKDGLGRFLWLPASMKNGSLANNSLMKLPTHSGTHVDAPGHMIDSYFDAGFDVDTLDLEVLNGPALLVDVPRDSNITAKVMESLKIPKEVRRVLFRTLNTDRRLMFKSEYDSSYVGFTTDGARWLVKNTGIKLVGVDFLSVACEDHLVSAHLEFFESREIILVEGLKLDDVPTGIYNVHCLPLRLLAKVMESLNIPKGVRRVLFRTLNTDRRLMFKKEFDSSYVGFTTDGARWLAKNTDIKLVGIDFLSAACYDHSVPAHLEFFEGREIILVEGLKLDNVPVGIFNVHCLPLRLLGSEGSPIRCILIK
;
A
#
# COMPACT_ATOMS: atom_id res chain seq x y z
N MET A 1 26.73 -22.01 57.98
CA MET A 1 27.34 -21.06 58.95
C MET A 1 28.46 -20.30 58.24
N THR A 2 28.86 -19.14 58.73
CA THR A 2 29.91 -18.29 58.14
C THR A 2 31.33 -18.88 58.32
N LYS A 3 32.27 -18.57 57.40
CA LYS A 3 33.52 -17.85 57.73
C LYS A 3 34.47 -17.55 56.55
N THR A 4 35.09 -16.36 56.64
CA THR A 4 36.44 -15.93 56.20
C THR A 4 36.93 -16.03 54.75
N MET A 5 37.38 -14.88 54.25
CA MET A 5 38.43 -14.70 53.22
C MET A 5 39.77 -15.33 53.64
N PHE A 6 40.66 -15.58 52.67
CA PHE A 6 42.11 -15.41 52.83
C PHE A 6 42.76 -14.99 51.51
N LEU A 7 43.87 -14.24 51.58
CA LEU A 7 44.66 -13.74 50.45
C LEU A 7 46.16 -13.82 50.78
N PRO A 8 47.01 -14.26 49.84
CA PRO A 8 48.39 -13.76 49.69
C PRO A 8 48.54 -13.00 48.34
N LEU A 9 49.33 -11.93 48.15
CA LEU A 9 50.79 -11.76 48.35
C LEU A 9 51.65 -12.72 47.48
N LEU A 10 52.71 -12.30 46.77
CA LEU A 10 53.22 -10.95 46.41
C LEU A 10 54.34 -11.09 45.33
N LEU A 11 54.86 -9.94 44.85
CA LEU A 11 56.30 -9.65 44.69
C LEU A 11 56.95 -9.64 43.27
N LEU A 12 57.24 -8.41 42.80
CA LEU A 12 58.40 -7.99 41.95
C LEU A 12 58.53 -8.57 40.51
N LEU A 13 59.31 -7.97 39.58
CA LEU A 13 60.35 -6.93 39.67
C LEU A 13 60.29 -5.96 38.45
N LEU A 14 60.96 -4.81 38.53
CA LEU A 14 61.05 -3.82 37.45
C LEU A 14 62.16 -4.14 36.44
N SER A 15 61.95 -3.72 35.18
CA SER A 15 63.01 -3.09 34.37
C SER A 15 62.40 -1.98 33.51
N ALA A 16 63.18 -0.95 33.18
CA ALA A 16 62.71 0.22 32.44
C ALA A 16 63.65 0.53 31.26
N ALA A 17 63.06 0.86 30.11
CA ALA A 17 63.74 1.45 28.96
C ALA A 17 62.74 2.41 28.30
N ALA A 18 63.21 3.57 27.84
CA ALA A 18 62.36 4.67 27.39
C ALA A 18 62.25 4.76 25.86
N ALA A 19 61.08 5.16 25.37
CA ALA A 19 60.88 5.69 24.03
C ALA A 19 59.83 6.81 24.08
N SER A 20 60.00 7.83 23.24
CA SER A 20 59.25 9.10 23.25
C SER A 20 57.74 8.96 23.01
N THR A 21 56.94 9.64 23.82
CA THR A 21 55.50 9.85 23.59
C THR A 21 55.25 10.91 22.51
N SER A 22 54.83 10.49 21.32
CA SER A 22 54.18 11.37 20.33
C SER A 22 52.66 11.33 20.53
N VAL A 23 52.03 12.47 20.77
CA VAL A 23 50.57 12.54 20.92
C VAL A 23 49.88 12.43 19.57
N SER A 24 49.11 11.35 19.36
CA SER A 24 48.16 11.21 18.26
C SER A 24 46.74 11.18 18.82
N THR A 25 46.00 12.28 18.65
CA THR A 25 44.68 12.47 19.24
C THR A 25 43.59 11.74 18.45
N GLU A 26 43.50 10.42 18.60
CA GLU A 26 42.35 9.65 18.10
C GLU A 26 41.13 9.86 19.00
N CYS A 27 40.45 10.99 18.80
CA CYS A 27 39.08 11.16 19.22
C CYS A 27 38.22 10.13 18.47
N THR A 28 37.78 9.07 19.16
CA THR A 28 36.79 8.13 18.63
C THR A 28 35.44 8.83 18.48
N VAL A 29 35.19 9.39 17.29
CA VAL A 29 33.93 10.05 16.94
C VAL A 29 32.81 9.02 16.87
N SER A 30 32.12 8.82 17.98
CA SER A 30 30.95 7.94 18.10
C SER A 30 29.70 8.60 17.50
N THR A 31 29.67 8.76 16.18
CA THR A 31 28.50 9.20 15.42
C THR A 31 27.98 8.08 14.53
N MET A 32 27.40 7.05 15.15
CA MET A 32 26.26 6.38 14.54
C MET A 32 25.03 7.12 15.03
N ASP A 33 24.39 7.85 14.11
CA ASP A 33 23.30 8.76 14.45
C ASP A 33 22.09 8.03 15.03
N ASP A 34 21.44 8.67 16.02
CA ASP A 34 20.31 8.14 16.79
C ASP A 34 18.97 8.17 16.01
N TYR A 35 19.01 7.91 14.70
CA TYR A 35 17.87 7.99 13.81
C TYR A 35 16.93 6.77 13.95
N PRO A 36 15.61 7.00 14.00
CA PRO A 36 14.64 5.91 14.17
C PRO A 36 14.52 5.04 12.92
N VAL A 37 14.81 3.75 13.05
CA VAL A 37 14.61 2.76 11.97
C VAL A 37 13.10 2.45 11.81
N PRO A 38 12.48 2.68 10.63
CA PRO A 38 11.05 2.42 10.45
C PRO A 38 10.72 0.93 10.43
N VAL A 39 9.84 0.49 11.34
CA VAL A 39 9.36 -0.91 11.39
C VAL A 39 8.38 -1.18 10.26
N ARG A 40 8.86 -1.85 9.20
CA ARG A 40 8.03 -2.35 8.09
C ARG A 40 7.36 -3.67 8.49
N ARG A 41 6.06 -3.80 8.19
CA ARG A 41 5.27 -5.00 8.50
C ARG A 41 4.52 -5.47 7.25
N GLU A 42 4.41 -6.78 7.09
CA GLU A 42 3.49 -7.42 6.12
C GLU A 42 2.17 -7.83 6.79
N VAL A 43 2.15 -7.94 8.12
CA VAL A 43 1.00 -8.43 8.91
C VAL A 43 0.70 -7.46 10.05
N TYR A 44 -0.57 -7.15 10.25
CA TYR A 44 -1.06 -6.14 11.20
C TYR A 44 -2.24 -6.68 12.03
N GLY A 45 -2.47 -6.05 13.18
CA GLY A 45 -3.64 -6.35 14.03
C GLY A 45 -3.70 -7.80 14.52
N ASP A 46 -2.54 -8.35 14.90
CA ASP A 46 -2.43 -9.67 15.54
C ASP A 46 -2.86 -10.82 14.61
N GLY A 47 -2.35 -10.80 13.38
CA GLY A 47 -2.62 -11.84 12.37
C GLY A 47 -3.94 -11.69 11.61
N ARG A 48 -4.67 -10.58 11.79
CA ARG A 48 -5.99 -10.36 11.16
C ARG A 48 -5.96 -9.57 9.86
N ILE A 49 -4.84 -8.93 9.53
CA ILE A 49 -4.68 -8.11 8.33
C ILE A 49 -3.35 -8.49 7.67
N PHE A 50 -3.41 -8.94 6.41
CA PHE A 50 -2.25 -9.27 5.58
C PHE A 50 -2.13 -8.26 4.45
N ASP A 51 -0.95 -7.65 4.31
CA ASP A 51 -0.61 -6.69 3.25
C ASP A 51 -0.12 -7.47 2.02
N ILE A 52 -1.09 -7.95 1.22
CA ILE A 52 -0.86 -8.76 0.01
C ILE A 52 -0.47 -7.93 -1.22
N SER A 53 0.01 -6.70 -1.02
CA SER A 53 0.52 -5.84 -2.09
C SER A 53 2.05 -5.95 -2.19
N HIS A 54 2.58 -6.02 -3.41
CA HIS A 54 4.01 -5.93 -3.67
C HIS A 54 4.53 -4.52 -3.37
N ARG A 55 5.80 -4.44 -2.93
CA ARG A 55 6.49 -3.16 -2.73
C ARG A 55 6.96 -2.64 -4.09
N TYR A 56 6.74 -1.35 -4.35
CA TYR A 56 7.29 -0.71 -5.55
C TYR A 56 8.77 -0.43 -5.35
N THR A 57 9.60 -1.12 -6.14
CA THR A 57 11.06 -0.96 -6.22
C THR A 57 11.46 -0.80 -7.69
N MET A 58 12.65 -0.25 -7.96
CA MET A 58 13.08 -0.04 -9.35
C MET A 58 13.34 -1.39 -10.05
N ASP A 59 13.78 -2.38 -9.27
CA ASP A 59 14.20 -3.70 -9.73
C ASP A 59 13.07 -4.73 -9.77
N MET A 60 11.82 -4.34 -9.45
CA MET A 60 10.66 -5.23 -9.56
C MET A 60 10.37 -5.54 -11.04
N PRO A 61 9.84 -6.74 -11.37
CA PRO A 61 9.63 -7.10 -12.77
C PRO A 61 8.51 -6.25 -13.39
N SER A 62 8.63 -6.02 -14.70
CA SER A 62 7.72 -5.21 -15.50
C SER A 62 7.56 -5.85 -16.87
N TRP A 63 6.37 -5.73 -17.47
CA TRP A 63 6.03 -6.36 -18.74
C TRP A 63 7.08 -6.06 -19.83
N GLU A 64 7.55 -7.12 -20.52
CA GLU A 64 8.59 -7.09 -21.57
C GLU A 64 9.95 -6.47 -21.18
N ARG A 65 10.23 -6.21 -19.89
CA ARG A 65 11.49 -5.60 -19.44
C ARG A 65 12.47 -6.60 -18.84
N LYS A 66 13.76 -6.35 -19.09
CA LYS A 66 14.89 -7.08 -18.48
C LYS A 66 15.42 -6.39 -17.23
N ASP A 67 15.43 -5.06 -17.24
CA ASP A 67 15.97 -4.20 -16.18
C ASP A 67 14.89 -3.79 -15.14
N GLY A 68 13.83 -4.60 -15.01
CA GLY A 68 12.67 -4.30 -14.16
C GLY A 68 11.87 -3.05 -14.57
N LEU A 69 11.15 -2.50 -13.61
CA LEU A 69 10.34 -1.29 -13.72
C LEU A 69 11.18 -0.03 -14.03
N GLY A 70 12.39 0.04 -13.48
CA GLY A 70 13.27 1.20 -13.53
C GLY A 70 12.83 2.34 -12.62
N ARG A 71 13.37 3.54 -12.87
CA ARG A 71 13.13 4.71 -12.00
C ARG A 71 11.75 5.34 -12.21
N PHE A 72 10.78 4.92 -11.40
CA PHE A 72 9.43 5.49 -11.36
C PHE A 72 9.24 6.65 -10.36
N LEU A 73 10.19 6.89 -9.44
CA LEU A 73 10.10 7.87 -8.35
C LEU A 73 11.35 8.78 -8.29
N TRP A 74 11.15 10.07 -7.96
CA TRP A 74 12.23 11.01 -7.68
C TRP A 74 11.79 12.11 -6.71
N LEU A 75 12.77 12.70 -6.01
CA LEU A 75 12.56 13.74 -5.00
C LEU A 75 13.06 15.11 -5.54
N PRO A 76 12.25 15.85 -6.34
CA PRO A 76 12.67 17.13 -6.91
C PRO A 76 12.78 18.26 -5.88
N ALA A 77 11.92 18.28 -4.86
CA ALA A 77 12.04 19.18 -3.71
C ALA A 77 12.49 18.36 -2.48
N SER A 78 13.57 18.80 -1.84
CA SER A 78 14.28 18.04 -0.80
C SER A 78 14.74 18.97 0.31
N MET A 79 14.49 18.59 1.56
CA MET A 79 14.94 19.35 2.74
C MET A 79 16.47 19.41 2.84
N LYS A 80 17.18 18.39 2.32
CA LYS A 80 18.65 18.41 2.20
C LYS A 80 19.17 19.50 1.25
N ASN A 81 18.31 20.00 0.37
CA ASN A 81 18.60 21.04 -0.61
C ASN A 81 17.87 22.36 -0.27
N GLY A 82 17.45 22.56 0.98
CA GLY A 82 16.81 23.79 1.45
C GLY A 82 15.32 23.96 1.10
N SER A 83 14.65 22.91 0.60
CA SER A 83 13.18 22.93 0.46
C SER A 83 12.50 22.84 1.83
N LEU A 84 11.35 23.51 2.02
CA LEU A 84 10.62 23.47 3.30
C LEU A 84 10.10 22.08 3.67
N ALA A 85 9.87 21.22 2.68
CA ALA A 85 9.48 19.82 2.83
C ALA A 85 10.11 18.97 1.72
N ASN A 86 10.18 17.67 1.95
CA ASN A 86 10.40 16.68 0.90
C ASN A 86 9.09 16.56 0.10
N ASN A 87 9.16 16.60 -1.23
CA ASN A 87 8.01 16.33 -2.10
C ASN A 87 8.49 15.48 -3.27
N SER A 88 8.05 14.22 -3.31
CA SER A 88 8.36 13.28 -4.38
C SER A 88 7.39 13.42 -5.56
N LEU A 89 7.89 13.11 -6.76
CA LEU A 89 7.11 13.01 -7.99
C LEU A 89 7.27 11.57 -8.50
N MET A 90 6.16 10.93 -8.86
CA MET A 90 6.15 9.61 -9.48
C MET A 90 5.61 9.64 -10.91
N LYS A 91 6.21 8.83 -11.79
CA LYS A 91 5.64 8.43 -13.08
C LYS A 91 5.73 6.91 -13.16
N LEU A 92 4.58 6.26 -13.05
CA LEU A 92 4.43 4.81 -12.94
C LEU A 92 3.46 4.33 -14.06
N PRO A 93 3.75 3.23 -14.79
CA PRO A 93 2.76 2.58 -15.63
C PRO A 93 1.59 2.05 -14.78
N THR A 94 0.36 2.03 -15.31
CA THR A 94 -0.82 1.53 -14.58
C THR A 94 -0.70 0.04 -14.26
N HIS A 95 -0.18 -0.75 -15.20
CA HIS A 95 0.10 -2.16 -15.05
C HIS A 95 1.51 -2.32 -14.46
N SER A 96 1.61 -2.26 -13.13
CA SER A 96 2.88 -2.38 -12.40
C SER A 96 2.63 -2.81 -10.96
N GLY A 97 3.34 -3.85 -10.51
CA GLY A 97 3.15 -4.43 -9.19
C GLY A 97 1.76 -5.02 -9.00
N THR A 98 1.21 -4.91 -7.78
CA THR A 98 -0.16 -5.33 -7.48
C THR A 98 -1.14 -4.32 -8.03
N HIS A 99 -1.97 -4.72 -9.00
CA HIS A 99 -2.86 -3.81 -9.71
C HIS A 99 -4.21 -4.47 -10.06
N VAL A 100 -5.07 -3.73 -10.76
CA VAL A 100 -6.44 -4.13 -11.11
C VAL A 100 -6.78 -3.56 -12.48
N ASP A 101 -7.36 -4.40 -13.33
CA ASP A 101 -7.66 -4.05 -14.71
C ASP A 101 -9.13 -3.68 -14.94
N ALA A 102 -9.33 -2.83 -15.94
CA ALA A 102 -10.64 -2.47 -16.46
C ALA A 102 -10.79 -2.96 -17.92
N PRO A 103 -12.02 -3.27 -18.38
CA PRO A 103 -12.26 -3.83 -19.71
C PRO A 103 -11.65 -3.04 -20.88
N GLY A 104 -11.54 -1.71 -20.76
CA GLY A 104 -10.86 -0.85 -21.74
C GLY A 104 -9.36 -1.13 -21.93
N HIS A 105 -8.72 -1.95 -21.07
CA HIS A 105 -7.34 -2.39 -21.31
C HIS A 105 -7.21 -3.25 -22.58
N MET A 106 -8.17 -4.15 -22.82
CA MET A 106 -8.10 -5.18 -23.86
C MET A 106 -9.19 -5.05 -24.93
N ILE A 107 -10.15 -4.14 -24.75
CA ILE A 107 -11.24 -3.88 -25.68
C ILE A 107 -11.25 -2.39 -26.04
N ASP A 108 -10.69 -2.06 -27.20
CA ASP A 108 -10.50 -0.69 -27.72
C ASP A 108 -11.78 0.16 -27.69
N SER A 109 -12.89 -0.38 -28.21
CA SER A 109 -14.20 0.30 -28.19
C SER A 109 -14.81 0.47 -26.79
N TYR A 110 -14.28 -0.20 -25.77
CA TYR A 110 -14.66 -0.01 -24.38
C TYR A 110 -13.78 1.05 -23.70
N PHE A 111 -12.54 1.26 -24.16
CA PHE A 111 -11.70 2.39 -23.76
C PHE A 111 -12.32 3.72 -24.20
N ASP A 112 -12.68 3.84 -25.48
CA ASP A 112 -13.38 5.01 -26.04
C ASP A 112 -14.74 5.27 -25.38
N ALA A 113 -15.43 4.21 -24.94
CA ALA A 113 -16.70 4.31 -24.21
C ALA A 113 -16.54 4.56 -22.70
N GLY A 114 -15.31 4.68 -22.18
CA GLY A 114 -15.03 5.02 -20.79
C GLY A 114 -15.21 3.89 -19.78
N PHE A 115 -15.15 2.62 -20.18
CA PHE A 115 -15.12 1.47 -19.26
C PHE A 115 -13.72 1.30 -18.62
N ASP A 116 -13.32 2.32 -17.87
CA ASP A 116 -12.05 2.41 -17.15
C ASP A 116 -12.19 2.03 -15.65
N VAL A 117 -11.09 2.15 -14.91
CA VAL A 117 -10.99 1.77 -13.48
C VAL A 117 -11.88 2.58 -12.53
N ASP A 118 -12.49 3.69 -12.97
CA ASP A 118 -13.49 4.43 -12.18
C ASP A 118 -14.89 3.80 -12.26
N THR A 119 -15.16 3.06 -13.33
CA THR A 119 -16.45 2.38 -13.59
C THR A 119 -16.59 1.01 -12.94
N LEU A 120 -15.50 0.45 -12.40
CA LEU A 120 -15.46 -0.86 -11.74
C LEU A 120 -16.34 -0.92 -10.48
N ASP A 121 -17.04 -2.05 -10.30
CA ASP A 121 -17.91 -2.29 -9.15
C ASP A 121 -17.10 -2.46 -7.85
N LEU A 122 -17.31 -1.53 -6.91
CA LEU A 122 -16.66 -1.52 -5.62
C LEU A 122 -17.17 -2.60 -4.66
N GLU A 123 -18.38 -3.12 -4.84
CA GLU A 123 -18.87 -4.27 -4.08
C GLU A 123 -18.15 -5.55 -4.52
N VAL A 124 -17.95 -5.76 -5.82
CA VAL A 124 -17.14 -6.89 -6.32
C VAL A 124 -15.70 -6.81 -5.78
N LEU A 125 -15.13 -5.61 -5.66
CA LEU A 125 -13.79 -5.37 -5.14
C LEU A 125 -13.61 -5.44 -3.61
N ASN A 126 -14.69 -5.60 -2.83
CA ASN A 126 -14.63 -5.61 -1.36
C ASN A 126 -15.40 -6.76 -0.70
N GLY A 127 -14.77 -7.44 0.27
CA GLY A 127 -15.42 -8.43 1.13
C GLY A 127 -14.87 -9.85 0.97
N PRO A 128 -15.64 -10.90 1.35
CA PRO A 128 -15.13 -12.27 1.43
C PRO A 128 -14.59 -12.81 0.10
N ALA A 129 -13.41 -13.42 0.17
CA ALA A 129 -12.74 -14.15 -0.90
C ALA A 129 -12.11 -15.44 -0.37
N LEU A 130 -12.01 -16.46 -1.23
CA LEU A 130 -11.36 -17.73 -0.95
C LEU A 130 -9.95 -17.76 -1.54
N LEU A 131 -8.93 -18.06 -0.73
CA LEU A 131 -7.58 -18.36 -1.22
C LEU A 131 -7.44 -19.86 -1.49
N VAL A 132 -7.16 -20.23 -2.75
CA VAL A 132 -6.94 -21.61 -3.21
C VAL A 132 -5.52 -21.80 -3.74
N ASP A 133 -4.97 -22.99 -3.55
CA ASP A 133 -3.71 -23.42 -4.16
C ASP A 133 -3.96 -24.19 -5.46
N VAL A 134 -3.35 -23.75 -6.55
CA VAL A 134 -3.37 -24.39 -7.87
C VAL A 134 -2.35 -25.55 -7.90
N PRO A 135 -2.63 -26.68 -8.58
CA PRO A 135 -1.65 -27.74 -8.83
C PRO A 135 -0.35 -27.19 -9.42
N ARG A 136 0.79 -27.63 -8.87
CA ARG A 136 2.11 -27.03 -9.14
C ARG A 136 2.78 -27.51 -10.44
N ASP A 137 2.07 -28.33 -11.20
CA ASP A 137 2.48 -28.99 -12.44
C ASP A 137 1.64 -28.56 -13.66
N SER A 138 0.77 -27.54 -13.53
CA SER A 138 -0.17 -27.17 -14.60
C SER A 138 -0.56 -25.69 -14.64
N ASN A 139 -0.99 -25.24 -15.82
CA ASN A 139 -1.75 -23.99 -16.00
C ASN A 139 -3.21 -24.17 -15.54
N ILE A 140 -3.90 -23.06 -15.29
CA ILE A 140 -5.29 -23.05 -14.80
C ILE A 140 -6.23 -23.32 -15.98
N THR A 141 -6.34 -24.60 -16.33
CA THR A 141 -7.24 -25.16 -17.36
C THR A 141 -8.64 -25.44 -16.81
N ALA A 142 -9.60 -25.75 -17.68
CA ALA A 142 -10.96 -26.16 -17.30
C ALA A 142 -10.95 -27.36 -16.34
N LYS A 143 -10.07 -28.34 -16.59
CA LYS A 143 -9.88 -29.53 -15.73
C LYS A 143 -9.32 -29.17 -14.36
N VAL A 144 -8.40 -28.21 -14.29
CA VAL A 144 -7.88 -27.70 -13.01
C VAL A 144 -9.00 -26.98 -12.26
N MET A 145 -9.74 -26.09 -12.91
CA MET A 145 -10.88 -25.38 -12.32
C MET A 145 -11.96 -26.31 -11.75
N GLU A 146 -12.31 -27.38 -12.48
CA GLU A 146 -13.21 -28.43 -11.99
C GLU A 146 -12.64 -29.16 -10.76
N SER A 147 -11.34 -29.49 -10.78
CA SER A 147 -10.68 -30.21 -9.67
C SER A 147 -10.61 -29.41 -8.37
N LEU A 148 -10.60 -28.08 -8.43
CA LEU A 148 -10.53 -27.18 -7.27
C LEU A 148 -11.83 -27.16 -6.44
N LYS A 149 -12.95 -27.64 -6.98
CA LYS A 149 -14.24 -27.81 -6.26
C LYS A 149 -14.71 -26.57 -5.47
N ILE A 150 -14.50 -25.37 -6.04
CA ILE A 150 -14.85 -24.10 -5.41
C ILE A 150 -16.36 -24.05 -5.13
N PRO A 151 -16.81 -23.73 -3.90
CA PRO A 151 -18.23 -23.64 -3.57
C PRO A 151 -18.96 -22.55 -4.38
N LYS A 152 -20.22 -22.80 -4.76
CA LYS A 152 -20.97 -21.96 -5.72
C LYS A 152 -21.31 -20.58 -5.21
N GLU A 153 -21.37 -20.43 -3.89
CA GLU A 153 -21.58 -19.20 -3.14
C GLU A 153 -20.35 -18.26 -3.14
N VAL A 154 -19.17 -18.75 -3.53
CA VAL A 154 -17.94 -17.95 -3.53
C VAL A 154 -17.95 -16.96 -4.71
N ARG A 155 -17.88 -15.66 -4.37
CA ARG A 155 -17.91 -14.55 -5.34
C ARG A 155 -16.52 -14.03 -5.72
N ARG A 156 -15.48 -14.35 -4.96
CA ARG A 156 -14.11 -13.83 -5.13
C ARG A 156 -13.12 -14.94 -4.83
N VAL A 157 -12.14 -15.19 -5.70
CA VAL A 157 -11.13 -16.24 -5.52
C VAL A 157 -9.74 -15.69 -5.80
N LEU A 158 -8.80 -15.95 -4.90
CA LEU A 158 -7.38 -15.70 -5.09
C LEU A 158 -6.70 -17.04 -5.39
N PHE A 159 -6.01 -17.14 -6.52
CA PHE A 159 -5.31 -18.33 -6.97
C PHE A 159 -3.81 -18.18 -6.68
N ARG A 160 -3.29 -18.93 -5.70
CA ARG A 160 -1.84 -19.07 -5.52
C ARG A 160 -1.33 -20.20 -6.40
N THR A 161 -0.24 -19.93 -7.11
CA THR A 161 0.33 -20.81 -8.12
C THR A 161 1.79 -21.14 -7.79
N LEU A 162 2.47 -21.82 -8.73
CA LEU A 162 3.92 -22.01 -8.67
C LEU A 162 4.70 -20.67 -8.75
N ASN A 163 4.07 -19.56 -9.17
CA ASN A 163 4.73 -18.26 -9.30
C ASN A 163 5.16 -17.68 -7.94
N THR A 164 4.32 -17.83 -6.90
CA THR A 164 4.68 -17.53 -5.51
C THR A 164 5.88 -18.36 -5.06
N ASP A 165 5.83 -19.68 -5.26
CA ASP A 165 6.88 -20.61 -4.83
C ASP A 165 8.23 -20.31 -5.53
N ARG A 166 8.19 -19.98 -6.83
CA ARG A 166 9.34 -19.53 -7.65
C ARG A 166 9.78 -18.10 -7.35
N ARG A 167 9.06 -17.38 -6.49
CA ARG A 167 9.26 -15.97 -6.13
C ARG A 167 9.41 -15.04 -7.33
N LEU A 168 8.62 -15.24 -8.40
CA LEU A 168 8.82 -14.55 -9.68
C LEU A 168 8.72 -13.02 -9.55
N MET A 169 7.79 -12.51 -8.74
CA MET A 169 7.64 -11.07 -8.46
C MET A 169 8.82 -10.43 -7.70
N PHE A 170 9.83 -11.22 -7.29
CA PHE A 170 11.07 -10.77 -6.64
C PHE A 170 12.30 -10.86 -7.57
N LYS A 171 12.13 -11.23 -8.84
CA LYS A 171 13.17 -11.22 -9.88
C LYS A 171 13.04 -9.96 -10.75
N SER A 172 14.15 -9.41 -11.23
CA SER A 172 14.13 -8.28 -12.18
C SER A 172 13.83 -8.70 -13.63
N GLU A 173 14.24 -9.91 -13.99
CA GLU A 173 14.03 -10.50 -15.31
C GLU A 173 12.60 -11.05 -15.46
N TYR A 174 11.96 -10.74 -16.59
CA TYR A 174 10.69 -11.36 -16.99
C TYR A 174 10.87 -12.87 -17.28
N ASP A 175 9.99 -13.69 -16.75
CA ASP A 175 10.01 -15.16 -16.84
C ASP A 175 8.68 -15.63 -17.46
N SER A 176 8.65 -15.77 -18.80
CA SER A 176 7.45 -16.11 -19.59
C SER A 176 6.90 -17.52 -19.34
N SER A 177 7.58 -18.34 -18.54
CA SER A 177 7.14 -19.69 -18.15
C SER A 177 6.29 -19.70 -16.87
N TYR A 178 5.61 -18.60 -16.57
CA TYR A 178 4.72 -18.43 -15.42
C TYR A 178 3.41 -19.20 -15.57
N VAL A 179 2.79 -19.52 -14.44
CA VAL A 179 1.48 -20.18 -14.38
C VAL A 179 0.37 -19.13 -14.53
N GLY A 180 -0.63 -19.43 -15.37
CA GLY A 180 -1.82 -18.60 -15.55
C GLY A 180 -3.00 -19.38 -16.13
N PHE A 181 -4.11 -18.69 -16.41
CA PHE A 181 -5.29 -19.25 -17.05
C PHE A 181 -5.08 -19.47 -18.55
N THR A 182 -5.55 -20.63 -19.03
CA THR A 182 -5.79 -20.88 -20.44
C THR A 182 -7.20 -20.41 -20.84
N THR A 183 -7.48 -20.27 -22.14
CA THR A 183 -8.80 -19.84 -22.63
C THR A 183 -9.93 -20.74 -22.16
N ASP A 184 -9.71 -22.06 -22.08
CA ASP A 184 -10.72 -23.02 -21.60
C ASP A 184 -10.94 -22.91 -20.08
N GLY A 185 -9.90 -22.62 -19.30
CA GLY A 185 -10.03 -22.39 -17.85
C GLY A 185 -10.82 -21.12 -17.54
N ALA A 186 -10.52 -20.02 -18.22
CA ALA A 186 -11.27 -18.77 -18.10
C ALA A 186 -12.74 -18.96 -18.50
N ARG A 187 -12.98 -19.55 -19.68
CA ARG A 187 -14.32 -19.93 -20.18
C ARG A 187 -15.09 -20.82 -19.21
N TRP A 188 -14.42 -21.80 -18.58
CA TRP A 188 -15.05 -22.70 -17.61
C TRP A 188 -15.46 -21.94 -16.34
N LEU A 189 -14.58 -21.08 -15.81
CA LEU A 189 -14.86 -20.25 -14.63
C LEU A 189 -16.09 -19.37 -14.86
N VAL A 190 -16.12 -18.64 -15.98
CA VAL A 190 -17.23 -17.76 -16.40
C VAL A 190 -18.57 -18.52 -16.47
N LYS A 191 -18.57 -19.74 -17.04
CA LYS A 191 -19.80 -20.48 -17.34
C LYS A 191 -20.32 -21.37 -16.20
N ASN A 192 -19.48 -21.76 -15.25
CA ASN A 192 -19.83 -22.77 -14.23
C ASN A 192 -19.84 -22.25 -12.78
N THR A 193 -19.40 -21.01 -12.53
CA THR A 193 -19.22 -20.47 -11.16
C THR A 193 -19.99 -19.17 -10.92
N GLY A 194 -20.15 -18.81 -9.64
CA GLY A 194 -20.68 -17.50 -9.23
C GLY A 194 -19.62 -16.39 -9.11
N ILE A 195 -18.39 -16.63 -9.53
CA ILE A 195 -17.23 -15.76 -9.28
C ILE A 195 -17.33 -14.45 -10.07
N LYS A 196 -16.90 -13.35 -9.43
CA LYS A 196 -16.87 -11.98 -9.95
C LYS A 196 -15.52 -11.27 -9.71
N LEU A 197 -14.64 -11.82 -8.87
CA LEU A 197 -13.26 -11.37 -8.74
C LEU A 197 -12.29 -12.55 -8.85
N VAL A 198 -11.31 -12.43 -9.73
CA VAL A 198 -10.20 -13.39 -9.91
C VAL A 198 -8.90 -12.67 -9.55
N GLY A 199 -8.21 -13.16 -8.52
CA GLY A 199 -6.90 -12.66 -8.11
C GLY A 199 -5.79 -13.66 -8.43
N VAL A 200 -4.63 -13.19 -8.93
CA VAL A 200 -3.46 -14.02 -9.24
C VAL A 200 -2.16 -13.46 -8.67
N ASP A 201 -1.16 -14.33 -8.51
CA ASP A 201 0.13 -14.05 -7.85
C ASP A 201 1.29 -13.64 -8.77
N PHE A 202 1.00 -13.26 -10.02
CA PHE A 202 2.00 -12.78 -10.98
C PHE A 202 1.45 -11.71 -11.93
N LEU A 203 2.29 -11.22 -12.85
CA LEU A 203 2.06 -10.09 -13.75
C LEU A 203 0.87 -10.21 -14.72
N SER A 204 0.23 -11.37 -14.85
CA SER A 204 -1.01 -11.54 -15.60
C SER A 204 -1.83 -12.74 -15.13
N VAL A 205 -3.17 -12.64 -15.25
CA VAL A 205 -4.12 -13.75 -15.02
C VAL A 205 -3.96 -14.86 -16.05
N ALA A 206 -3.58 -14.54 -17.27
CA ALA A 206 -3.50 -15.47 -18.39
C ALA A 206 -2.07 -15.97 -18.58
N CYS A 207 -1.86 -17.24 -18.93
CA CYS A 207 -0.52 -17.72 -19.31
C CYS A 207 -0.15 -17.24 -20.72
N GLU A 208 1.15 -17.07 -20.99
CA GLU A 208 1.73 -16.45 -22.20
C GLU A 208 1.01 -16.84 -23.52
N ASP A 209 0.94 -18.14 -23.84
CA ASP A 209 0.34 -18.67 -25.09
C ASP A 209 -1.16 -18.31 -25.26
N HIS A 210 -1.83 -17.95 -24.17
CA HIS A 210 -3.26 -17.65 -24.11
C HIS A 210 -3.56 -16.19 -23.76
N LEU A 211 -2.54 -15.33 -23.56
CA LEU A 211 -2.61 -14.00 -22.94
C LEU A 211 -3.90 -13.25 -23.33
N VAL A 212 -4.02 -12.78 -24.57
CA VAL A 212 -5.19 -12.02 -25.03
C VAL A 212 -6.49 -12.81 -24.89
N SER A 213 -6.47 -14.09 -25.28
CA SER A 213 -7.68 -14.92 -25.38
C SER A 213 -8.38 -15.18 -24.05
N ALA A 214 -7.63 -15.36 -22.95
CA ALA A 214 -8.23 -15.64 -21.64
C ALA A 214 -8.76 -14.36 -20.96
N HIS A 215 -8.13 -13.19 -21.18
CA HIS A 215 -8.69 -11.91 -20.74
C HIS A 215 -10.03 -11.61 -21.44
N LEU A 216 -10.14 -11.89 -22.74
CA LEU A 216 -11.40 -11.68 -23.48
C LEU A 216 -12.54 -12.51 -22.90
N GLU A 217 -12.34 -13.78 -22.54
CA GLU A 217 -13.37 -14.60 -21.87
C GLU A 217 -13.86 -13.98 -20.55
N PHE A 218 -12.95 -13.38 -19.75
CA PHE A 218 -13.33 -12.69 -18.52
C PHE A 218 -14.04 -11.37 -18.80
N PHE A 219 -13.53 -10.53 -19.71
CA PHE A 219 -14.08 -9.19 -19.97
C PHE A 219 -15.37 -9.20 -20.80
N GLU A 220 -15.58 -10.16 -21.72
CA GLU A 220 -16.85 -10.35 -22.44
C GLU A 220 -18.01 -10.61 -21.49
N SER A 221 -17.75 -11.26 -20.34
CA SER A 221 -18.78 -11.46 -19.30
C SER A 221 -19.27 -10.14 -18.68
N ARG A 222 -18.42 -9.09 -18.70
CA ARG A 222 -18.59 -7.80 -17.99
C ARG A 222 -18.81 -7.90 -16.47
N GLU A 223 -18.73 -9.10 -15.90
CA GLU A 223 -19.05 -9.39 -14.50
C GLU A 223 -17.82 -9.77 -13.66
N ILE A 224 -16.65 -9.98 -14.29
CA ILE A 224 -15.42 -10.41 -13.63
C ILE A 224 -14.39 -9.29 -13.64
N ILE A 225 -13.86 -8.99 -12.46
CA ILE A 225 -12.75 -8.05 -12.25
C ILE A 225 -11.48 -8.85 -11.94
N LEU A 226 -10.37 -8.44 -12.56
CA LEU A 226 -9.06 -9.09 -12.43
C LEU A 226 -8.17 -8.29 -11.48
N VAL A 227 -7.48 -8.99 -10.58
CA VAL A 227 -6.51 -8.38 -9.64
C VAL A 227 -5.19 -9.14 -9.75
N GLU A 228 -4.16 -8.44 -10.22
CA GLU A 228 -2.93 -9.08 -10.69
C GLU A 228 -1.73 -8.69 -9.83
N GLY A 229 -0.68 -9.52 -9.87
CA GLY A 229 0.53 -9.33 -9.09
C GLY A 229 0.31 -9.35 -7.57
N LEU A 230 -0.57 -10.19 -7.04
CA LEU A 230 -0.79 -10.34 -5.59
C LEU A 230 0.41 -10.99 -4.89
N LYS A 231 0.74 -10.51 -3.69
CA LYS A 231 1.78 -11.07 -2.82
C LYS A 231 1.15 -12.12 -1.88
N LEU A 232 1.22 -13.40 -2.26
CA LEU A 232 0.58 -14.51 -1.54
C LEU A 232 1.56 -15.47 -0.81
N ASP A 233 2.83 -15.08 -0.64
CA ASP A 233 3.77 -15.78 0.24
C ASP A 233 3.39 -15.62 1.72
N ASP A 234 3.57 -16.70 2.49
CA ASP A 234 3.26 -16.83 3.93
C ASP A 234 1.79 -16.64 4.37
N VAL A 235 0.84 -16.54 3.44
CA VAL A 235 -0.61 -16.47 3.74
C VAL A 235 -1.22 -17.89 3.79
N PRO A 236 -1.84 -18.34 4.91
CA PRO A 236 -2.55 -19.63 4.96
C PRO A 236 -3.75 -19.70 4.00
N THR A 237 -4.15 -20.90 3.56
CA THR A 237 -5.39 -21.06 2.78
C THR A 237 -6.62 -20.86 3.67
N GLY A 238 -7.66 -20.22 3.12
CA GLY A 238 -8.86 -19.88 3.90
C GLY A 238 -9.74 -18.81 3.26
N ILE A 239 -10.73 -18.35 4.04
CA ILE A 239 -11.62 -17.24 3.66
C ILE A 239 -11.14 -15.96 4.33
N TYR A 240 -10.91 -14.92 3.54
CA TYR A 240 -10.41 -13.61 3.98
C TYR A 240 -11.30 -12.48 3.46
N ASN A 241 -11.33 -11.34 4.15
CA ASN A 241 -11.88 -10.11 3.58
C ASN A 241 -10.81 -9.43 2.72
N VAL A 242 -11.09 -9.26 1.44
CA VAL A 242 -10.22 -8.60 0.46
C VAL A 242 -10.72 -7.18 0.18
N HIS A 243 -9.79 -6.25 0.00
CA HIS A 243 -10.06 -4.83 -0.24
C HIS A 243 -9.15 -4.31 -1.36
N CYS A 244 -9.57 -4.50 -2.61
CA CYS A 244 -8.81 -4.09 -3.79
C CYS A 244 -9.30 -2.72 -4.27
N LEU A 245 -8.49 -1.67 -4.11
CA LEU A 245 -8.97 -0.29 -4.18
C LEU A 245 -8.26 0.51 -5.30
N PRO A 246 -8.74 0.51 -6.57
CA PRO A 246 -8.19 1.33 -7.67
C PRO A 246 -8.33 2.84 -7.38
N LEU A 247 -7.35 3.69 -7.74
CA LEU A 247 -7.28 5.11 -7.33
C LEU A 247 -8.53 5.98 -7.68
N ARG A 248 -8.90 6.95 -6.79
CA ARG A 248 -9.92 8.04 -6.96
C ARG A 248 -9.50 9.25 -6.09
N LEU A 249 -10.10 10.43 -6.29
CA LEU A 249 -9.67 11.73 -5.69
C LEU A 249 -10.88 12.55 -5.09
N LEU A 250 -10.75 13.39 -4.01
CA LEU A 250 -11.46 14.70 -3.64
C LEU A 250 -11.47 15.27 -2.14
N ALA A 251 -12.59 15.58 -1.37
CA ALA A 251 -12.64 16.65 -0.27
C ALA A 251 -13.01 16.62 1.32
N LYS A 252 -12.37 17.53 2.18
CA LYS A 252 -12.21 17.79 3.72
C LYS A 252 -13.44 18.47 4.37
N VAL A 253 -13.54 19.01 5.65
CA VAL A 253 -12.96 19.04 7.05
C VAL A 253 -14.08 19.56 8.02
N MET A 254 -14.28 19.11 9.27
CA MET A 254 -15.32 19.65 10.19
C MET A 254 -14.69 20.23 11.45
N GLU A 255 -15.16 21.39 11.90
CA GLU A 255 -14.79 21.94 13.21
C GLU A 255 -16.02 22.42 14.02
N SER A 256 -16.84 21.44 14.39
CA SER A 256 -17.90 21.56 15.40
C SER A 256 -18.09 20.24 16.16
N LEU A 257 -17.09 19.35 16.10
CA LEU A 257 -17.23 17.94 16.42
C LEU A 257 -17.08 17.66 17.92
N ASN A 258 -18.18 17.24 18.53
CA ASN A 258 -18.17 16.52 19.79
C ASN A 258 -17.69 15.07 19.54
N ILE A 259 -16.37 14.89 19.31
CA ILE A 259 -15.77 13.60 18.92
C ILE A 259 -16.01 12.56 20.04
N PRO A 260 -16.71 11.44 19.77
CA PRO A 260 -16.96 10.42 20.80
C PRO A 260 -15.67 9.76 21.29
N LYS A 261 -15.59 9.50 22.60
CA LYS A 261 -14.47 8.76 23.20
C LYS A 261 -14.31 7.38 22.55
N GLY A 262 -13.07 6.98 22.27
CA GLY A 262 -12.73 5.74 21.59
C GLY A 262 -12.70 5.81 20.05
N VAL A 263 -13.08 6.93 19.43
CA VAL A 263 -12.90 7.13 17.98
C VAL A 263 -11.42 7.35 17.66
N ARG A 264 -10.79 6.35 17.02
CA ARG A 264 -9.36 6.39 16.66
C ARG A 264 -9.08 6.86 15.22
N ARG A 265 -10.10 7.16 14.43
CA ARG A 265 -9.99 7.65 13.04
C ARG A 265 -11.08 8.68 12.80
N VAL A 266 -10.74 9.89 12.38
CA VAL A 266 -11.72 10.95 12.11
C VAL A 266 -11.54 11.46 10.67
N LEU A 267 -12.62 11.32 9.90
CA LEU A 267 -12.80 12.05 8.66
C LEU A 267 -13.67 13.27 8.92
N PHE A 268 -13.40 14.34 8.20
CA PHE A 268 -13.85 15.69 8.53
C PHE A 268 -14.46 16.32 7.23
N ARG A 269 -15.58 17.08 7.24
CA ARG A 269 -16.29 17.68 6.02
C ARG A 269 -16.63 19.23 6.05
N THR A 270 -16.12 20.09 5.12
CA THR A 270 -15.96 21.59 5.24
C THR A 270 -16.57 22.40 4.11
N LEU A 271 -16.66 23.70 4.42
CA LEU A 271 -16.49 24.84 3.52
C LEU A 271 -15.54 24.70 2.30
N ASN A 272 -14.38 24.02 2.32
CA ASN A 272 -13.57 23.78 1.11
C ASN A 272 -14.29 22.86 0.09
N THR A 273 -14.97 21.81 0.57
CA THR A 273 -15.90 20.98 -0.21
C THR A 273 -17.07 21.84 -0.69
N ASP A 274 -17.68 22.63 0.19
CA ASP A 274 -18.84 23.47 -0.14
C ASP A 274 -18.48 24.60 -1.15
N ARG A 275 -17.27 25.17 -1.07
CA ARG A 275 -16.64 26.10 -2.03
C ARG A 275 -16.13 25.41 -3.29
N ARG A 276 -16.22 24.08 -3.37
CA ARG A 276 -15.75 23.22 -4.47
C ARG A 276 -14.28 23.48 -4.86
N LEU A 277 -13.41 23.77 -3.88
CA LEU A 277 -12.04 24.24 -4.14
C LEU A 277 -11.21 23.25 -4.97
N MET A 278 -11.35 21.94 -4.72
CA MET A 278 -10.65 20.89 -5.48
C MET A 278 -11.14 20.73 -6.95
N PHE A 279 -12.16 21.49 -7.36
CA PHE A 279 -12.61 21.58 -8.75
C PHE A 279 -12.15 22.89 -9.44
N LYS A 280 -11.45 23.78 -8.74
CA LYS A 280 -10.82 24.97 -9.33
C LYS A 280 -9.48 24.62 -9.96
N LYS A 281 -9.10 25.32 -11.04
CA LYS A 281 -7.77 25.22 -11.66
C LYS A 281 -6.70 26.05 -10.93
N GLU A 282 -7.11 27.11 -10.25
CA GLU A 282 -6.23 28.04 -9.56
C GLU A 282 -6.12 27.67 -8.08
N PHE A 283 -4.92 27.84 -7.52
CA PHE A 283 -4.65 27.58 -6.11
C PHE A 283 -5.25 28.70 -5.23
N ASP A 284 -6.25 28.33 -4.42
CA ASP A 284 -6.94 29.22 -3.48
C ASP A 284 -6.32 29.06 -2.09
N SER A 285 -5.32 29.89 -1.74
CA SER A 285 -4.59 29.82 -0.47
C SER A 285 -5.46 30.06 0.77
N SER A 286 -6.67 30.61 0.60
CA SER A 286 -7.65 30.81 1.68
C SER A 286 -8.45 29.55 2.03
N TYR A 287 -7.91 28.36 1.73
CA TYR A 287 -8.46 27.08 2.14
C TYR A 287 -8.30 26.86 3.66
N VAL A 288 -9.29 26.23 4.28
CA VAL A 288 -9.29 25.97 5.72
C VAL A 288 -8.71 24.59 6.07
N GLY A 289 -8.24 24.45 7.30
CA GLY A 289 -7.58 23.27 7.86
C GLY A 289 -6.95 23.59 9.22
N PHE A 290 -6.24 22.63 9.80
CA PHE A 290 -5.68 22.78 11.14
C PHE A 290 -4.65 23.92 11.23
N THR A 291 -4.81 24.77 12.23
CA THR A 291 -3.73 25.60 12.78
C THR A 291 -2.80 24.74 13.64
N THR A 292 -1.62 25.26 13.97
CA THR A 292 -0.62 24.54 14.77
C THR A 292 -1.12 24.19 16.17
N ASP A 293 -1.87 25.07 16.82
CA ASP A 293 -2.47 24.83 18.13
C ASP A 293 -3.63 23.83 18.07
N GLY A 294 -4.46 23.86 17.01
CA GLY A 294 -5.49 22.85 16.77
C GLY A 294 -4.90 21.45 16.54
N ALA A 295 -3.84 21.35 15.73
CA ALA A 295 -3.11 20.09 15.51
C ALA A 295 -2.46 19.58 16.82
N ARG A 296 -1.77 20.46 17.55
CA ARG A 296 -1.19 20.18 18.89
C ARG A 296 -2.26 19.67 19.86
N TRP A 297 -3.44 20.31 19.88
CA TRP A 297 -4.52 19.92 20.77
C TRP A 297 -5.04 18.51 20.45
N LEU A 298 -5.34 18.23 19.17
CA LEU A 298 -5.84 16.92 18.74
C LEU A 298 -4.82 15.82 19.06
N ALA A 299 -3.54 16.05 18.75
CA ALA A 299 -2.46 15.09 18.99
C ALA A 299 -2.19 14.79 20.48
N LYS A 300 -2.45 15.75 21.38
CA LYS A 300 -2.14 15.62 22.82
C LYS A 300 -3.35 15.30 23.71
N ASN A 301 -4.58 15.42 23.20
CA ASN A 301 -5.82 15.26 23.99
C ASN A 301 -6.77 14.17 23.47
N THR A 302 -6.39 13.40 22.45
CA THR A 302 -7.27 12.38 21.85
C THR A 302 -6.55 11.07 21.51
N ASP A 303 -7.30 9.96 21.46
CA ASP A 303 -6.82 8.64 21.00
C ASP A 303 -6.77 8.50 19.46
N ILE A 304 -6.88 9.61 18.72
CA ILE A 304 -6.94 9.60 17.25
C ILE A 304 -5.57 9.17 16.68
N LYS A 305 -5.60 8.29 15.69
CA LYS A 305 -4.43 7.79 14.94
C LYS A 305 -4.58 7.96 13.42
N LEU A 306 -5.68 8.57 12.96
CA LEU A 306 -5.91 8.94 11.55
C LEU A 306 -6.79 10.20 11.44
N VAL A 307 -6.35 11.17 10.63
CA VAL A 307 -7.05 12.44 10.32
C VAL A 307 -7.16 12.59 8.79
N GLY A 308 -8.36 12.77 8.23
CA GLY A 308 -8.57 12.75 6.76
C GLY A 308 -9.42 13.90 6.16
N ILE A 309 -9.03 14.34 4.95
CA ILE A 309 -8.97 15.78 4.61
C ILE A 309 -8.87 16.04 3.04
N ASP A 310 -9.64 16.94 2.35
CA ASP A 310 -9.46 17.44 0.93
C ASP A 310 -8.02 17.77 0.67
N PHE A 311 -7.64 18.91 1.25
CA PHE A 311 -6.89 19.79 0.41
C PHE A 311 -5.49 19.26 0.31
N LEU A 312 -4.74 19.98 -0.48
CA LEU A 312 -3.33 19.80 -0.76
C LEU A 312 -2.44 19.97 0.51
N SER A 313 -3.04 19.89 1.70
CA SER A 313 -2.48 19.98 3.05
C SER A 313 -3.60 19.76 4.10
N ALA A 314 -3.33 19.01 5.17
CA ALA A 314 -4.19 18.82 6.33
C ALA A 314 -4.42 20.13 7.11
N ALA A 315 -3.37 20.92 7.21
CA ALA A 315 -3.33 22.22 7.86
C ALA A 315 -4.07 23.31 7.06
N CYS A 316 -4.07 24.55 7.54
CA CYS A 316 -4.29 25.74 6.72
C CYS A 316 -2.94 26.28 6.19
N TYR A 317 -2.97 27.15 5.16
CA TYR A 317 -1.79 27.53 4.39
C TYR A 317 -0.62 28.06 5.25
N ASP A 318 -0.86 29.09 6.07
CA ASP A 318 0.19 29.73 6.86
C ASP A 318 0.74 28.85 7.99
N HIS A 319 -0.02 27.84 8.41
CA HIS A 319 0.38 26.85 9.42
C HIS A 319 0.88 25.54 8.81
N SER A 320 1.06 25.45 7.48
CA SER A 320 1.19 24.17 6.79
C SER A 320 2.30 23.27 7.35
N VAL A 321 3.55 23.76 7.39
CA VAL A 321 4.67 23.03 8.00
C VAL A 321 4.48 22.80 9.51
N PRO A 322 4.26 23.82 10.36
CA PRO A 322 4.23 23.60 11.81
C PRO A 322 3.06 22.73 12.30
N ALA A 323 1.87 22.77 11.66
CA ALA A 323 0.78 21.87 12.05
C ALA A 323 1.03 20.40 11.65
N HIS A 324 1.72 20.15 10.53
CA HIS A 324 2.19 18.81 10.17
C HIS A 324 3.18 18.24 11.18
N LEU A 325 4.11 19.07 11.69
CA LEU A 325 5.07 18.64 12.71
C LEU A 325 4.37 18.17 13.99
N GLU A 326 3.33 18.85 14.46
CA GLU A 326 2.56 18.41 15.65
C GLU A 326 1.93 17.02 15.50
N PHE A 327 1.49 16.65 14.29
CA PHE A 327 0.96 15.32 14.00
C PHE A 327 2.07 14.26 13.84
N PHE A 328 3.22 14.63 13.27
CA PHE A 328 4.31 13.71 12.96
C PHE A 328 5.34 13.51 14.08
N GLU A 329 5.56 14.48 14.96
CA GLU A 329 6.50 14.38 16.10
C GLU A 329 6.13 13.22 17.04
N GLY A 330 4.83 13.03 17.30
CA GLY A 330 4.31 11.90 18.08
C GLY A 330 4.38 10.56 17.35
N ARG A 331 4.57 10.54 16.01
CA ARG A 331 4.63 9.36 15.13
C ARG A 331 3.39 8.44 15.17
N GLU A 332 2.26 8.94 15.66
CA GLU A 332 1.06 8.14 15.90
C GLU A 332 -0.15 8.51 15.03
N ILE A 333 -0.13 9.67 14.35
CA ILE A 333 -1.26 10.14 13.53
C ILE A 333 -0.92 10.05 12.04
N ILE A 334 -1.72 9.26 11.32
CA ILE A 334 -1.69 9.17 9.86
C ILE A 334 -2.55 10.30 9.28
N LEU A 335 -1.97 11.15 8.44
CA LEU A 335 -2.72 12.13 7.65
C LEU A 335 -3.15 11.53 6.32
N VAL A 336 -4.38 11.85 5.89
CA VAL A 336 -4.94 11.33 4.64
C VAL A 336 -5.60 12.44 3.83
N GLU A 337 -4.85 12.92 2.85
CA GLU A 337 -5.19 14.06 2.00
C GLU A 337 -5.92 13.62 0.72
N GLY A 338 -6.76 14.47 0.12
CA GLY A 338 -7.55 14.15 -1.06
C GLY A 338 -8.79 13.25 -0.86
N LEU A 339 -9.46 13.26 0.30
CA LEU A 339 -10.60 12.35 0.59
C LEU A 339 -12.00 12.85 0.19
N LYS A 340 -12.72 12.18 -0.74
CA LYS A 340 -14.03 12.65 -1.25
C LYS A 340 -15.23 12.49 -0.30
N LEU A 341 -15.69 13.62 0.26
CA LEU A 341 -16.87 13.69 1.14
C LEU A 341 -18.03 14.57 0.63
N ASP A 342 -18.03 14.94 -0.67
CA ASP A 342 -19.23 15.47 -1.35
C ASP A 342 -20.42 14.52 -1.12
N ASN A 343 -21.54 15.03 -0.59
CA ASN A 343 -22.77 14.25 -0.33
C ASN A 343 -22.64 13.05 0.63
N VAL A 344 -21.50 12.87 1.31
CA VAL A 344 -21.35 11.83 2.34
C VAL A 344 -22.07 12.28 3.62
N PRO A 345 -23.06 11.52 4.14
CA PRO A 345 -23.76 11.88 5.37
C PRO A 345 -22.84 11.68 6.59
N VAL A 346 -22.97 12.56 7.59
CA VAL A 346 -22.22 12.45 8.84
C VAL A 346 -22.63 11.17 9.59
N GLY A 347 -21.65 10.36 9.99
CA GLY A 347 -21.88 9.08 10.65
C GLY A 347 -20.59 8.33 10.97
N ILE A 348 -20.73 7.15 11.55
CA ILE A 348 -19.65 6.18 11.74
C ILE A 348 -19.60 5.24 10.54
N PHE A 349 -18.39 4.97 10.04
CA PHE A 349 -18.13 4.11 8.89
C PHE A 349 -16.84 3.31 9.11
N ASN A 350 -16.73 2.16 8.45
CA ASN A 350 -15.46 1.51 8.20
C ASN A 350 -14.73 2.26 7.08
N VAL A 351 -13.61 2.91 7.43
CA VAL A 351 -12.76 3.65 6.49
C VAL A 351 -11.59 2.79 6.03
N HIS A 352 -11.49 2.55 4.71
CA HIS A 352 -10.38 1.84 4.09
C HIS A 352 -9.61 2.81 3.19
N CYS A 353 -8.50 3.35 3.71
CA CYS A 353 -7.56 4.20 3.00
C CYS A 353 -6.21 3.46 2.89
N LEU A 354 -5.93 2.82 1.75
CA LEU A 354 -4.72 2.00 1.56
C LEU A 354 -3.70 2.71 0.64
N PRO A 355 -2.45 2.94 1.09
CA PRO A 355 -1.39 3.51 0.25
C PRO A 355 -0.69 2.47 -0.62
N LEU A 356 -0.17 2.91 -1.76
CA LEU A 356 0.79 2.14 -2.54
C LEU A 356 2.08 1.98 -1.71
N ARG A 357 2.71 0.81 -1.84
CA ARG A 357 3.90 0.45 -1.05
C ARG A 357 5.19 1.04 -1.63
N LEU A 358 5.23 2.36 -1.77
CA LEU A 358 6.33 3.10 -2.42
C LEU A 358 7.59 3.12 -1.54
N LEU A 359 8.67 2.45 -1.97
CA LEU A 359 9.92 2.44 -1.22
C LEU A 359 10.64 3.80 -1.33
N GLY A 360 10.68 4.56 -0.24
CA GLY A 360 11.45 5.81 -0.12
C GLY A 360 10.68 7.09 -0.46
N SER A 361 9.37 6.98 -0.72
CA SER A 361 8.47 8.14 -0.85
C SER A 361 8.01 8.63 0.52
N GLU A 362 7.85 9.94 0.69
CA GLU A 362 7.22 10.54 1.88
C GLU A 362 5.68 10.53 1.83
N GLY A 363 5.09 10.47 0.62
CA GLY A 363 3.65 10.34 0.40
C GLY A 363 3.29 9.21 -0.57
N SER A 364 1.99 8.94 -0.71
CA SER A 364 1.44 8.01 -1.72
C SER A 364 0.06 8.49 -2.16
N PRO A 365 -0.30 8.39 -3.45
CA PRO A 365 -1.71 8.41 -3.84
C PRO A 365 -2.42 7.20 -3.23
N ILE A 366 -3.73 7.34 -2.96
CA ILE A 366 -4.56 6.26 -2.40
C ILE A 366 -5.92 6.20 -3.10
N ARG A 367 -6.62 5.07 -3.00
CA ARG A 367 -8.09 5.04 -3.02
C ARG A 367 -8.52 4.94 -1.58
N CYS A 368 -9.40 5.85 -1.15
CA CYS A 368 -10.13 5.65 0.09
C CYS A 368 -11.61 5.47 -0.17
N ILE A 369 -12.23 4.57 0.60
CA ILE A 369 -13.68 4.32 0.60
C ILE A 369 -14.22 4.30 2.03
N LEU A 370 -15.52 4.50 2.13
CA LEU A 370 -16.31 4.31 3.35
C LEU A 370 -17.32 3.20 3.11
N ILE A 371 -17.33 2.21 4.00
CA ILE A 371 -18.32 1.14 4.07
C ILE A 371 -19.12 1.35 5.36
N LYS A 372 -20.44 1.20 5.32
CA LYS A 372 -21.32 1.41 6.48
C LYS A 372 -21.47 0.15 7.32
#